data_AF-A0A1U9KCK6-F1
#
_entry.id   AF-A0A1U9KCK6-F1
#
_cell.length_a   1.000
_cell.length_b   1.000
_cell.length_c   1.000
_cell.angle_alpha   90.00
_cell.angle_beta   90.00
_cell.angle_gamma   90.00
#
_symmetry.space_group_name_H-M   'P 1'
#
loop_
_entity.id
_entity.type
_entity.pdbx_description
1 polymer ?
#
loop_
_entity_poly.entity_id
_entity_poly.type
_entity_poly.pdbx_seq_one_letter_code
_entity_poly.pdbx_strand_id
1 'polypeptide(L)'
;MVSNSSGNTYQTLVLGGNNSSAYLTSGQAYIVQNPGSTTTDLTVWFRNTAYIFGDINVTVSGTNSTVSYAFSTSNSNLTITGNANTILNFAGTVNAAHSVGDTFINVNGTLHTGAYSSFIGADNATIVSGAKSQFLKCTDSSIVTGSDSVFDTFSNGTINAGLKTIANVISESTVTLGRNSSVITLTDSTLTTDGTGTAVGALKNSQVNWSTDANGDFTSGGYGTFYVTGSIQGTNHIQGQSVSASFGNMDSAAKLILDVWGAGSRINGGTGSQSVTQKGSGALTFISAANNTGIFTAVGGTGGDTFKAYSSMNMTGGAGSANTFDIIKSAAGATDTISDFTASAGNIIELSGFGLTQTTLGSILDHATVSGTGTLLQIDSRTSVMLNNVSENNPLQIGNFKIS
;
A
#
# COMPACT_ATOMS: atom_id res chain seq x y z
N MET A 1 40.93 8.73 32.90
CA MET A 1 39.87 7.71 32.92
C MET A 1 38.55 8.42 32.70
N VAL A 2 37.84 8.07 31.63
CA VAL A 2 36.46 8.53 31.43
C VAL A 2 35.58 7.44 32.01
N SER A 3 34.61 7.79 32.86
CA SER A 3 33.65 6.85 33.47
C SER A 3 32.26 7.10 32.89
N ASN A 4 31.46 6.05 32.70
CA ASN A 4 30.03 6.22 32.40
C ASN A 4 29.21 6.41 33.69
N SER A 5 27.93 6.74 33.52
CA SER A 5 26.96 6.99 34.60
C SER A 5 26.67 5.79 35.51
N SER A 6 27.16 4.60 35.17
CA SER A 6 27.02 3.36 35.97
C SER A 6 28.30 2.96 36.72
N GLY A 7 29.34 3.80 36.74
CA GLY A 7 30.55 3.59 37.55
C GLY A 7 31.54 2.57 36.96
N ASN A 8 31.30 2.06 35.76
CA ASN A 8 32.27 1.23 35.04
C ASN A 8 33.33 2.12 34.38
N THR A 9 34.59 1.85 34.70
CA THR A 9 35.73 2.55 34.09
C THR A 9 35.93 2.00 32.68
N TYR A 10 35.93 2.86 31.66
CA TYR A 10 36.30 2.44 30.31
C TYR A 10 37.77 2.02 30.28
N GLN A 11 38.05 0.85 29.72
CA GLN A 11 39.40 0.40 29.43
C GLN A 11 39.81 0.87 28.03
N THR A 12 40.97 1.51 27.92
CA THR A 12 41.51 1.89 26.61
C THR A 12 42.36 0.76 26.05
N LEU A 13 42.05 0.33 24.83
CA LEU A 13 42.79 -0.66 24.07
C LEU A 13 43.32 -0.01 22.79
N VAL A 14 44.63 -0.04 22.57
CA VAL A 14 45.25 0.49 21.34
C VAL A 14 45.74 -0.69 20.50
N LEU A 15 45.18 -0.84 19.30
CA LEU A 15 45.56 -1.83 18.29
C LEU A 15 46.50 -1.16 17.28
N GLY A 16 47.58 -1.82 16.87
CA GLY A 16 48.61 -1.24 16.01
C GLY A 16 50.02 -1.68 16.41
N GLY A 17 50.92 -1.82 15.43
CA GLY A 17 52.27 -2.39 15.65
C GLY A 17 52.24 -3.93 15.71
N ASN A 18 52.75 -4.54 16.78
CA ASN A 18 52.85 -6.01 16.93
C ASN A 18 51.52 -6.72 17.25
N ASN A 19 50.46 -5.98 17.59
CA ASN A 19 49.15 -6.54 17.93
C ASN A 19 48.17 -6.27 16.80
N SER A 20 48.02 -7.24 15.89
CA SER A 20 47.05 -7.20 14.80
C SER A 20 45.64 -7.63 15.22
N SER A 21 45.48 -8.24 16.41
CA SER A 21 44.19 -8.72 16.90
C SER A 21 44.05 -8.65 18.43
N ALA A 22 42.81 -8.54 18.92
CA ALA A 22 42.50 -8.59 20.36
C ALA A 22 41.14 -9.23 20.69
N TYR A 23 41.02 -9.75 21.93
CA TYR A 23 39.79 -10.34 22.48
C TYR A 23 39.36 -9.56 23.74
N LEU A 24 38.11 -9.11 23.78
CA LEU A 24 37.56 -8.39 24.93
C LEU A 24 37.11 -9.35 26.03
N THR A 25 37.43 -9.01 27.28
CA THR A 25 36.91 -9.72 28.45
C THR A 25 35.44 -9.39 28.64
N SER A 26 34.60 -10.39 28.90
CA SER A 26 33.14 -10.22 29.05
C SER A 26 32.75 -9.23 30.14
N GLY A 27 31.65 -8.50 29.92
CA GLY A 27 31.03 -7.64 30.93
C GLY A 27 31.71 -6.28 31.10
N GLN A 28 32.58 -5.89 30.17
CA GLN A 28 33.44 -4.71 30.31
C GLN A 28 33.14 -3.67 29.22
N ALA A 29 33.59 -2.44 29.48
CA ALA A 29 33.44 -1.32 28.57
C ALA A 29 34.81 -0.86 28.06
N TYR A 30 34.95 -0.71 26.75
CA TYR A 30 36.21 -0.44 26.07
C TYR A 30 36.14 0.77 25.14
N ILE A 31 37.23 1.53 25.10
CA ILE A 31 37.56 2.45 24.02
C ILE A 31 38.68 1.79 23.22
N VAL A 32 38.39 1.36 21.99
CA VAL A 32 39.34 0.67 21.12
C VAL A 32 39.81 1.65 20.05
N GLN A 33 41.12 1.79 19.92
CA GLN A 33 41.75 2.73 18.99
C GLN A 33 42.73 1.99 18.09
N ASN A 34 42.60 2.17 16.77
CA ASN A 34 43.62 1.80 15.80
C ASN A 34 44.19 3.06 15.13
N PRO A 35 45.32 3.62 15.62
CA PRO A 35 45.99 4.75 14.98
C PRO A 35 46.81 4.34 13.74
N GLY A 36 46.96 3.04 13.46
CA GLY A 36 47.70 2.53 12.31
C GLY A 36 46.94 2.66 10.99
N SER A 37 47.67 2.57 9.87
CA SER A 37 47.09 2.61 8.51
C SER A 37 46.59 1.25 8.01
N THR A 38 46.78 0.19 8.79
CA THR A 38 46.38 -1.18 8.46
C THR A 38 45.18 -1.58 9.31
N THR A 39 44.23 -2.27 8.70
CA THR A 39 43.08 -2.84 9.40
C THR A 39 43.55 -3.85 10.47
N THR A 40 42.91 -3.83 11.63
CA THR A 40 43.16 -4.77 12.74
C THR A 40 41.87 -5.49 13.12
N ASP A 41 41.99 -6.63 13.81
CA ASP A 41 40.84 -7.46 14.18
C ASP A 41 40.49 -7.33 15.67
N LEU A 42 39.21 -7.23 15.99
CA LEU A 42 38.70 -7.19 17.36
C LEU A 42 37.60 -8.23 17.55
N THR A 43 37.69 -9.05 18.58
CA THR A 43 36.63 -9.96 18.99
C THR A 43 35.93 -9.45 20.24
N VAL A 44 34.62 -9.20 20.14
CA VAL A 44 33.73 -8.73 21.21
C VAL A 44 32.92 -9.91 21.74
N TRP A 45 33.11 -10.22 23.03
CA TRP A 45 32.42 -11.31 23.73
C TRP A 45 31.16 -10.82 24.48
N PHE A 46 30.53 -11.66 25.32
CA PHE A 46 29.26 -11.38 26.00
C PHE A 46 29.25 -10.08 26.82
N ARG A 47 28.13 -9.32 26.74
CA ARG A 47 27.83 -8.15 27.60
C ARG A 47 28.89 -7.05 27.59
N ASN A 48 29.53 -6.85 26.45
CA ASN A 48 30.55 -5.83 26.30
C ASN A 48 29.99 -4.55 25.69
N THR A 49 30.62 -3.42 25.97
CA THR A 49 30.44 -2.17 25.23
C THR A 49 31.77 -1.77 24.60
N ALA A 50 31.85 -1.65 23.29
CA ALA A 50 33.08 -1.25 22.58
C ALA A 50 32.83 0.01 21.75
N TYR A 51 33.63 1.04 21.99
CA TYR A 51 33.67 2.27 21.18
C TYR A 51 34.90 2.24 20.29
N ILE A 52 34.68 2.21 18.98
CA ILE A 52 35.70 1.95 17.97
C ILE A 52 36.16 3.24 17.31
N PHE A 53 37.47 3.47 17.31
CA PHE A 53 38.15 4.57 16.61
C PHE A 53 39.20 4.00 15.66
N GLY A 54 39.12 4.33 14.38
CA GLY A 54 40.04 3.83 13.34
C GLY A 54 39.50 2.59 12.63
N ASP A 55 40.31 2.05 11.71
CA ASP A 55 39.91 0.95 10.84
C ASP A 55 40.06 -0.41 11.54
N ILE A 56 38.96 -0.99 11.98
CA ILE A 56 38.92 -2.22 12.78
C ILE A 56 37.82 -3.13 12.26
N ASN A 57 38.20 -4.36 11.87
CA ASN A 57 37.25 -5.44 11.62
C ASN A 57 36.79 -6.00 12.96
N VAL A 58 35.49 -6.08 13.17
CA VAL A 58 34.93 -6.54 14.44
C VAL A 58 34.21 -7.88 14.25
N THR A 59 34.48 -8.83 15.13
CA THR A 59 33.73 -10.07 15.27
C THR A 59 32.98 -10.04 16.60
N VAL A 60 31.64 -10.04 16.56
CA VAL A 60 30.79 -10.10 17.75
C VAL A 60 30.28 -11.54 17.92
N SER A 61 30.91 -12.28 18.82
CA SER A 61 30.55 -13.68 19.10
C SER A 61 29.74 -13.87 20.37
N GLY A 62 29.58 -12.81 21.16
CA GLY A 62 28.75 -12.80 22.36
C GLY A 62 27.29 -12.40 22.12
N THR A 63 26.53 -12.31 23.22
CA THR A 63 25.17 -11.79 23.27
C THR A 63 25.09 -10.54 24.13
N ASN A 64 24.12 -9.67 23.86
CA ASN A 64 23.87 -8.44 24.62
C ASN A 64 25.08 -7.50 24.65
N SER A 65 25.86 -7.47 23.57
CA SER A 65 27.01 -6.57 23.44
C SER A 65 26.65 -5.39 22.55
N THR A 66 27.31 -4.26 22.79
CA THR A 66 27.14 -3.03 22.05
C THR A 66 28.46 -2.65 21.39
N VAL A 67 28.44 -2.41 20.08
CA VAL A 67 29.58 -1.91 19.31
C VAL A 67 29.17 -0.61 18.65
N SER A 68 29.90 0.47 18.93
CA SER A 68 29.65 1.79 18.36
C SER A 68 30.89 2.28 17.65
N TYR A 69 30.73 2.70 16.41
CA TYR A 69 31.82 3.28 15.63
C TYR A 69 31.81 4.80 15.75
N ALA A 70 32.98 5.39 15.97
CA ALA A 70 33.17 6.83 15.82
C ALA A 70 33.34 7.20 14.35
N PHE A 71 34.04 6.34 13.60
CA PHE A 71 34.22 6.41 12.16
C PHE A 71 34.27 4.99 11.61
N SER A 72 33.57 4.76 10.51
CA SER A 72 33.64 3.53 9.70
C SER A 72 33.51 3.91 8.24
N THR A 73 33.99 3.04 7.35
CA THR A 73 33.97 3.28 5.90
C THR A 73 33.29 2.13 5.19
N SER A 74 32.91 2.29 3.93
CA SER A 74 32.33 1.21 3.12
C SER A 74 33.17 -0.09 3.06
N ASN A 75 34.46 -0.02 3.41
CA ASN A 75 35.38 -1.15 3.40
C ASN A 75 35.44 -1.90 4.75
N SER A 76 34.82 -1.36 5.80
CA SER A 76 34.83 -1.99 7.12
C SER A 76 33.98 -3.27 7.11
N ASN A 77 34.45 -4.31 7.80
CA ASN A 77 33.74 -5.58 7.92
C ASN A 77 33.35 -5.86 9.37
N LEU A 78 32.09 -6.27 9.56
CA LEU A 78 31.53 -6.68 10.83
C LEU A 78 30.94 -8.09 10.69
N THR A 79 31.45 -9.03 11.48
CA THR A 79 30.92 -10.39 11.55
C THR A 79 30.18 -10.56 12.87
N ILE A 80 28.95 -11.08 12.85
CA ILE A 80 28.18 -11.36 14.07
C ILE A 80 27.78 -12.83 14.07
N THR A 81 28.24 -13.56 15.09
CA THR A 81 27.93 -14.97 15.29
C THR A 81 27.12 -15.24 16.56
N GLY A 82 27.13 -14.30 17.52
CA GLY A 82 26.22 -14.33 18.67
C GLY A 82 24.93 -13.55 18.38
N ASN A 83 24.01 -13.42 19.36
CA ASN A 83 22.66 -12.90 19.14
C ASN A 83 22.33 -11.71 20.05
N ALA A 84 21.31 -10.92 19.69
CA ALA A 84 20.81 -9.80 20.50
C ALA A 84 21.89 -8.76 20.83
N ASN A 85 22.69 -8.38 19.83
CA ASN A 85 23.70 -7.34 19.94
C ASN A 85 23.19 -6.00 19.39
N THR A 86 23.87 -4.92 19.72
CA THR A 86 23.55 -3.58 19.23
C THR A 86 24.74 -2.98 18.51
N ILE A 87 24.54 -2.56 17.26
CA ILE A 87 25.55 -1.97 16.40
C ILE A 87 25.14 -0.54 16.07
N LEU A 88 26.04 0.41 16.26
CA LEU A 88 25.77 1.83 16.05
C LEU A 88 26.77 2.47 15.10
N ASN A 89 26.25 3.35 14.23
CA ASN A 89 27.01 4.26 13.36
C ASN A 89 28.00 3.52 12.45
N PHE A 90 27.62 2.34 11.96
CA PHE A 90 28.46 1.49 11.13
C PHE A 90 28.17 1.68 9.64
N ALA A 91 29.22 1.84 8.87
CA ALA A 91 29.23 1.82 7.41
C ALA A 91 30.08 0.62 6.97
N GLY A 92 29.62 -0.15 5.98
CA GLY A 92 30.40 -1.24 5.40
C GLY A 92 29.60 -2.51 5.19
N THR A 93 30.24 -3.67 5.41
CA THR A 93 29.61 -4.98 5.21
C THR A 93 29.36 -5.68 6.54
N VAL A 94 28.11 -6.07 6.80
CA VAL A 94 27.72 -6.91 7.95
C VAL A 94 27.43 -8.35 7.48
N ASN A 95 28.13 -9.30 8.10
CA ASN A 95 27.96 -10.73 7.92
C ASN A 95 27.38 -11.36 9.19
N ALA A 96 26.06 -11.45 9.26
CA ALA A 96 25.29 -11.86 10.44
C ALA A 96 24.07 -12.73 10.08
N ALA A 97 24.12 -13.47 8.95
CA ALA A 97 22.96 -14.18 8.38
C ALA A 97 22.29 -15.19 9.33
N HIS A 98 23.04 -15.74 10.28
CA HIS A 98 22.53 -16.69 11.29
C HIS A 98 22.33 -16.08 12.68
N SER A 99 22.64 -14.79 12.84
CA SER A 99 22.40 -14.05 14.08
C SER A 99 20.96 -13.56 14.14
N VAL A 100 20.34 -13.66 15.32
CA VAL A 100 18.96 -13.22 15.54
C VAL A 100 18.87 -12.12 16.59
N GLY A 101 17.90 -11.22 16.42
CA GLY A 101 17.55 -10.22 17.42
C GLY A 101 18.53 -9.04 17.52
N ASP A 102 19.44 -8.88 16.56
CA ASP A 102 20.38 -7.76 16.58
C ASP A 102 19.68 -6.43 16.26
N THR A 103 20.21 -5.35 16.81
CA THR A 103 19.74 -3.99 16.58
C THR A 103 20.83 -3.18 15.89
N PHE A 104 20.50 -2.56 14.78
CA PHE A 104 21.38 -1.72 13.97
C PHE A 104 20.82 -0.30 13.94
N ILE A 105 21.64 0.68 14.36
CA ILE A 105 21.24 2.09 14.48
C ILE A 105 22.19 2.94 13.67
N ASN A 106 21.64 3.77 12.76
CA ASN A 106 22.40 4.65 11.87
C ASN A 106 23.46 3.87 11.08
N VAL A 107 23.05 2.78 10.44
CA VAL A 107 23.95 1.92 9.66
C VAL A 107 23.75 2.08 8.16
N ASN A 108 24.80 1.90 7.37
CA ASN A 108 24.72 1.91 5.91
C ASN A 108 25.66 0.86 5.28
N GLY A 109 25.55 0.68 3.96
CA GLY A 109 26.29 -0.34 3.22
C GLY A 109 25.49 -1.63 3.04
N THR A 110 26.16 -2.78 3.06
CA THR A 110 25.55 -4.09 2.77
C THR A 110 25.40 -4.90 4.04
N LEU A 111 24.16 -5.19 4.44
CA LEU A 111 23.85 -5.85 5.71
C LEU A 111 23.14 -7.18 5.47
N HIS A 112 23.82 -8.29 5.74
CA HIS A 112 23.23 -9.63 5.76
C HIS A 112 22.99 -10.06 7.21
N THR A 113 21.73 -10.19 7.61
CA THR A 113 21.32 -10.43 9.00
C THR A 113 20.28 -11.55 9.07
N GLY A 114 20.15 -12.20 10.22
CA GLY A 114 19.07 -13.16 10.44
C GLY A 114 17.76 -12.50 10.86
N ALA A 115 16.85 -13.33 11.37
CA ALA A 115 15.50 -12.93 11.77
C ALA A 115 15.47 -12.06 13.04
N TYR A 116 14.34 -11.37 13.25
CA TYR A 116 14.10 -10.52 14.43
C TYR A 116 15.05 -9.32 14.55
N SER A 117 15.73 -8.95 13.46
CA SER A 117 16.68 -7.83 13.48
C SER A 117 15.92 -6.49 13.43
N SER A 118 16.43 -5.48 14.12
CA SER A 118 15.84 -4.13 14.12
C SER A 118 16.80 -3.14 13.46
N PHE A 119 16.29 -2.34 12.54
CA PHE A 119 17.04 -1.30 11.83
C PHE A 119 16.41 0.05 12.11
N ILE A 120 17.21 1.00 12.60
CA ILE A 120 16.75 2.34 12.96
C ILE A 120 17.64 3.35 12.23
N GLY A 121 17.07 4.13 11.30
CA GLY A 121 17.84 5.09 10.50
C GLY A 121 18.88 4.42 9.61
N ALA A 122 18.55 3.25 9.05
CA ALA A 122 19.45 2.56 8.13
C ALA A 122 19.29 3.14 6.72
N ASP A 123 19.97 4.25 6.46
CA ASP A 123 19.83 5.02 5.23
C ASP A 123 20.89 4.62 4.21
N ASN A 124 20.56 4.65 2.91
CA ASN A 124 21.47 4.23 1.83
C ASN A 124 22.04 2.81 2.04
N ALA A 125 21.21 1.90 2.54
CA ALA A 125 21.59 0.54 2.90
C ALA A 125 21.01 -0.50 1.93
N THR A 126 21.77 -1.55 1.67
CA THR A 126 21.26 -2.81 1.09
C THR A 126 21.13 -3.83 2.21
N ILE A 127 19.91 -4.17 2.59
CA ILE A 127 19.62 -5.03 3.74
C ILE A 127 18.98 -6.32 3.25
N VAL A 128 19.58 -7.45 3.62
CA VAL A 128 18.97 -8.78 3.54
C VAL A 128 18.78 -9.27 4.96
N SER A 129 17.53 -9.41 5.39
CA SER A 129 17.18 -9.83 6.75
C SER A 129 16.21 -11.01 6.76
N GLY A 130 16.16 -11.71 7.89
CA GLY A 130 15.21 -12.80 8.09
C GLY A 130 13.77 -12.30 8.34
N ALA A 131 12.88 -13.22 8.71
CA ALA A 131 11.51 -12.89 9.08
C ALA A 131 11.42 -12.07 10.38
N LYS A 132 10.29 -11.38 10.58
CA LYS A 132 9.98 -10.61 11.81
C LYS A 132 10.97 -9.49 12.14
N SER A 133 11.68 -9.01 11.12
CA SER A 133 12.59 -7.87 11.25
C SER A 133 11.79 -6.56 11.23
N GLN A 134 12.36 -5.54 11.85
CA GLN A 134 11.74 -4.23 12.04
C GLN A 134 12.59 -3.15 11.37
N PHE A 135 11.94 -2.24 10.65
CA PHE A 135 12.59 -1.17 9.90
C PHE A 135 11.95 0.17 10.27
N LEU A 136 12.71 1.02 10.95
CA LEU A 136 12.25 2.28 11.49
C LEU A 136 13.01 3.43 10.84
N LYS A 137 12.29 4.27 10.08
CA LYS A 137 12.83 5.48 9.45
C LYS A 137 14.02 5.20 8.54
N CYS A 138 13.90 4.20 7.67
CA CYS A 138 14.92 3.92 6.66
C CYS A 138 14.57 4.67 5.38
N THR A 139 15.55 5.37 4.80
CA THR A 139 15.41 5.99 3.47
C THR A 139 16.46 5.48 2.49
N ASP A 140 16.22 5.65 1.20
CA ASP A 140 17.21 5.43 0.13
C ASP A 140 17.78 4.01 0.12
N SER A 141 16.99 3.04 0.60
CA SER A 141 17.46 1.69 0.92
C SER A 141 16.79 0.62 0.09
N SER A 142 17.48 -0.51 -0.06
CA SER A 142 16.98 -1.73 -0.70
C SER A 142 16.87 -2.82 0.37
N ILE A 143 15.65 -3.28 0.64
CA ILE A 143 15.36 -4.20 1.75
C ILE A 143 14.73 -5.48 1.19
N VAL A 144 15.36 -6.61 1.49
CA VAL A 144 14.79 -7.96 1.33
C VAL A 144 14.58 -8.55 2.71
N THR A 145 13.35 -8.93 3.05
CA THR A 145 13.01 -9.44 4.38
C THR A 145 11.97 -10.56 4.33
N GLY A 146 11.92 -11.38 5.38
CA GLY A 146 10.96 -12.47 5.50
C GLY A 146 9.54 -12.01 5.87
N SER A 147 8.68 -12.99 6.19
CA SER A 147 7.29 -12.75 6.62
C SER A 147 7.21 -12.06 7.98
N ASP A 148 6.03 -11.49 8.30
CA ASP A 148 5.71 -10.84 9.57
C ASP A 148 6.67 -9.67 9.92
N SER A 149 7.30 -9.07 8.90
CA SER A 149 8.19 -7.91 9.08
C SER A 149 7.39 -6.63 9.26
N VAL A 150 7.98 -5.65 9.95
CA VAL A 150 7.30 -4.38 10.27
C VAL A 150 8.11 -3.19 9.75
N PHE A 151 7.43 -2.26 9.10
CA PHE A 151 7.98 -0.99 8.65
C PHE A 151 7.22 0.14 9.34
N ASP A 152 7.93 1.06 9.98
CA ASP A 152 7.30 2.29 10.46
C ASP A 152 7.20 3.31 9.32
N THR A 153 8.24 4.10 9.10
CA THR A 153 8.35 5.00 7.95
C THR A 153 9.45 4.50 7.02
N PHE A 154 9.13 4.36 5.74
CA PHE A 154 10.08 4.01 4.68
C PHE A 154 9.89 4.91 3.45
N SER A 155 10.98 5.44 2.91
CA SER A 155 10.95 6.37 1.78
C SER A 155 12.03 6.12 0.74
N ASN A 156 11.74 6.46 -0.52
CA ASN A 156 12.69 6.51 -1.63
C ASN A 156 13.52 5.23 -1.80
N GLY A 157 12.88 4.06 -1.82
CA GLY A 157 13.62 2.80 -1.84
C GLY A 157 12.85 1.62 -2.41
N THR A 158 13.40 0.43 -2.17
CA THR A 158 12.79 -0.84 -2.56
C THR A 158 12.55 -1.73 -1.34
N ILE A 159 11.37 -2.35 -1.30
CA ILE A 159 11.02 -3.38 -0.32
C ILE A 159 10.64 -4.64 -1.08
N ASN A 160 11.22 -5.77 -0.72
CA ASN A 160 10.76 -7.10 -1.07
C ASN A 160 10.54 -7.89 0.23
N ALA A 161 9.30 -8.01 0.66
CA ALA A 161 8.93 -8.60 1.94
C ALA A 161 7.97 -9.77 1.79
N GLY A 162 8.04 -10.70 2.74
CA GLY A 162 7.17 -11.87 2.78
C GLY A 162 5.71 -11.55 3.14
N LEU A 163 4.99 -12.60 3.53
CA LEU A 163 3.58 -12.54 3.93
C LEU A 163 3.40 -11.74 5.22
N LYS A 164 2.19 -11.22 5.47
CA LYS A 164 1.81 -10.57 6.73
C LYS A 164 2.70 -9.40 7.13
N THR A 165 3.26 -8.71 6.14
CA THR A 165 4.08 -7.52 6.38
C THR A 165 3.18 -6.37 6.78
N ILE A 166 3.56 -5.62 7.82
CA ILE A 166 2.81 -4.46 8.28
C ILE A 166 3.68 -3.23 8.05
N ALA A 167 3.14 -2.22 7.36
CA ALA A 167 3.80 -0.94 7.17
C ALA A 167 2.91 0.20 7.63
N ASN A 168 3.46 1.18 8.32
CA ASN A 168 2.74 2.40 8.68
C ASN A 168 2.74 3.38 7.50
N VAL A 169 3.91 3.90 7.11
CA VAL A 169 4.03 4.83 5.97
C VAL A 169 5.08 4.32 4.99
N ILE A 170 4.68 4.20 3.73
CA ILE A 170 5.59 4.00 2.60
C ILE A 170 5.39 5.13 1.59
N SER A 171 6.48 5.78 1.17
CA SER A 171 6.44 6.83 0.15
C SER A 171 7.54 6.70 -0.90
N GLU A 172 7.25 7.14 -2.13
CA GLU A 172 8.26 7.27 -3.21
C GLU A 172 9.04 5.96 -3.48
N SER A 173 8.38 4.82 -3.26
CA SER A 173 9.04 3.52 -3.18
C SER A 173 8.42 2.47 -4.11
N THR A 174 9.22 1.48 -4.49
CA THR A 174 8.77 0.25 -5.16
C THR A 174 8.69 -0.88 -4.14
N VAL A 175 7.51 -1.47 -3.98
CA VAL A 175 7.22 -2.39 -2.88
C VAL A 175 6.67 -3.69 -3.44
N THR A 176 7.20 -4.82 -3.00
CA THR A 176 6.63 -6.15 -3.21
C THR A 176 6.27 -6.75 -1.87
N LEU A 177 4.98 -7.01 -1.65
CA LEU A 177 4.46 -7.61 -0.41
C LEU A 177 3.70 -8.90 -0.72
N GLY A 178 3.95 -9.93 0.07
CA GLY A 178 3.14 -11.15 0.02
C GLY A 178 1.75 -10.99 0.66
N ARG A 179 0.92 -12.03 0.56
CA ARG A 179 -0.46 -12.10 1.10
C ARG A 179 -0.62 -11.55 2.52
N ASN A 180 -1.84 -11.08 2.79
CA ASN A 180 -2.29 -10.61 4.11
C ASN A 180 -1.43 -9.48 4.70
N SER A 181 -0.79 -8.70 3.84
CA SER A 181 0.00 -7.54 4.27
C SER A 181 -0.87 -6.30 4.39
N SER A 182 -0.48 -5.35 5.23
CA SER A 182 -1.24 -4.11 5.43
C SER A 182 -0.31 -2.91 5.41
N VAL A 183 -0.65 -1.89 4.63
CA VAL A 183 0.03 -0.59 4.62
C VAL A 183 -0.96 0.47 5.09
N ILE A 184 -0.66 1.24 6.14
CA ILE A 184 -1.59 2.28 6.60
C ILE A 184 -1.67 3.42 5.58
N THR A 185 -0.53 3.90 5.07
CA THR A 185 -0.46 4.92 4.03
C THR A 185 0.57 4.57 2.96
N LEU A 186 0.14 4.55 1.69
CA LEU A 186 0.99 4.38 0.51
C LEU A 186 0.90 5.65 -0.34
N THR A 187 2.04 6.31 -0.59
CA THR A 187 2.09 7.61 -1.29
C THR A 187 3.13 7.61 -2.39
N ASP A 188 2.78 8.06 -3.59
CA ASP A 188 3.70 8.18 -4.73
C ASP A 188 4.51 6.88 -4.97
N SER A 189 3.84 5.73 -4.80
CA SER A 189 4.49 4.43 -4.70
C SER A 189 3.87 3.40 -5.64
N THR A 190 4.65 2.38 -5.99
CA THR A 190 4.15 1.17 -6.65
C THR A 190 4.17 0.00 -5.68
N LEU A 191 3.04 -0.66 -5.50
CA LEU A 191 2.89 -1.89 -4.73
C LEU A 191 2.56 -3.06 -5.66
N THR A 192 3.45 -4.05 -5.70
CA THR A 192 3.18 -5.37 -6.27
C THR A 192 2.80 -6.34 -5.16
N THR A 193 1.71 -7.06 -5.33
CA THR A 193 1.25 -8.05 -4.35
C THR A 193 0.52 -9.19 -5.05
N ASP A 194 0.40 -10.34 -4.40
CA ASP A 194 -0.49 -11.42 -4.85
C ASP A 194 -1.98 -11.14 -4.54
N GLY A 195 -2.27 -9.99 -3.93
CA GLY A 195 -3.61 -9.41 -3.80
C GLY A 195 -4.50 -10.04 -2.73
N THR A 196 -4.19 -11.24 -2.24
CA THR A 196 -5.05 -11.94 -1.30
C THR A 196 -4.88 -11.40 0.11
N GLY A 197 -5.88 -10.64 0.59
CA GLY A 197 -5.93 -10.10 1.95
C GLY A 197 -4.99 -8.91 2.16
N THR A 198 -4.38 -8.40 1.09
CA THR A 198 -3.54 -7.20 1.16
C THR A 198 -4.43 -5.95 1.20
N ALA A 199 -4.12 -5.04 2.11
CA ALA A 199 -4.91 -3.82 2.32
C ALA A 199 -4.03 -2.58 2.40
N VAL A 200 -4.54 -1.46 1.86
CA VAL A 200 -3.98 -0.13 2.04
C VAL A 200 -5.03 0.75 2.74
N GLY A 201 -4.64 1.48 3.79
CA GLY A 201 -5.53 2.45 4.43
C GLY A 201 -5.78 3.64 3.51
N ALA A 202 -4.78 4.51 3.36
CA ALA A 202 -4.80 5.64 2.44
C ALA A 202 -3.92 5.36 1.22
N LEU A 203 -4.51 5.37 0.03
CA LEU A 203 -3.81 5.21 -1.24
C LEU A 203 -3.72 6.57 -1.94
N LYS A 204 -2.50 7.07 -2.15
CA LYS A 204 -2.25 8.43 -2.64
C LYS A 204 -1.31 8.43 -3.84
N ASN A 205 -1.76 8.91 -4.98
CA ASN A 205 -0.97 8.98 -6.22
C ASN A 205 -0.16 7.69 -6.52
N SER A 206 -0.74 6.54 -6.22
CA SER A 206 -0.03 5.27 -6.17
C SER A 206 -0.62 4.25 -7.13
N GLN A 207 0.20 3.27 -7.47
CA GLN A 207 -0.16 2.13 -8.30
C GLN A 207 -0.11 0.85 -7.49
N VAL A 208 -1.12 0.00 -7.65
CA VAL A 208 -1.16 -1.35 -7.10
C VAL A 208 -1.29 -2.33 -8.26
N ASN A 209 -0.37 -3.29 -8.34
CA ASN A 209 -0.33 -4.32 -9.36
C ASN A 209 -0.39 -5.70 -8.71
N TRP A 210 -1.16 -6.59 -9.31
CA TRP A 210 -1.13 -7.99 -8.93
C TRP A 210 0.04 -8.71 -9.59
N SER A 211 0.70 -9.62 -8.86
CA SER A 211 1.85 -10.34 -9.37
C SER A 211 1.49 -11.32 -10.49
N THR A 212 2.24 -11.27 -11.59
CA THR A 212 2.16 -12.18 -12.74
C THR A 212 3.37 -13.13 -12.79
N ASP A 213 3.16 -14.32 -13.31
CA ASP A 213 4.17 -15.35 -13.50
C ASP A 213 4.98 -15.04 -14.77
N ALA A 214 5.91 -15.93 -15.12
CA ALA A 214 6.78 -15.74 -16.26
C ALA A 214 6.05 -15.73 -17.62
N ASN A 215 4.82 -16.26 -17.68
CA ASN A 215 3.97 -16.23 -18.87
C ASN A 215 3.09 -14.98 -18.92
N GLY A 216 3.13 -14.14 -17.88
CA GLY A 216 2.23 -13.01 -17.70
C GLY A 216 0.88 -13.41 -17.09
N ASP A 217 0.70 -14.67 -16.72
CA ASP A 217 -0.51 -15.15 -16.06
C ASP A 217 -0.46 -14.76 -14.58
N PHE A 218 -1.59 -14.39 -13.97
CA PHE A 218 -1.56 -14.00 -12.55
C PHE A 218 -1.11 -15.18 -11.67
N THR A 219 -0.05 -14.96 -10.88
CA THR A 219 0.72 -15.98 -10.11
C THR A 219 -0.06 -16.84 -9.13
N SER A 220 -1.34 -16.59 -8.92
CA SER A 220 -2.14 -17.46 -8.08
C SER A 220 -3.54 -17.68 -8.64
N GLY A 221 -3.98 -18.94 -8.61
CA GLY A 221 -5.40 -19.30 -8.45
C GLY A 221 -5.96 -18.89 -7.08
N GLY A 222 -5.37 -17.87 -6.44
CA GLY A 222 -5.81 -17.27 -5.20
C GLY A 222 -6.91 -16.28 -5.50
N TYR A 223 -8.14 -16.74 -5.33
CA TYR A 223 -9.29 -15.85 -5.22
C TYR A 223 -9.05 -14.85 -4.10
N GLY A 224 -9.09 -13.55 -4.42
CA GLY A 224 -8.74 -12.52 -3.45
C GLY A 224 -9.32 -11.16 -3.79
N THR A 225 -9.50 -10.35 -2.74
CA THR A 225 -9.88 -8.95 -2.86
C THR A 225 -8.75 -8.10 -2.30
N PHE A 226 -8.33 -7.11 -3.07
CA PHE A 226 -7.49 -6.04 -2.58
C PHE A 226 -8.37 -4.96 -1.94
N TYR A 227 -7.96 -4.45 -0.78
CA TYR A 227 -8.75 -3.48 -0.02
C TYR A 227 -8.09 -2.12 0.04
N VAL A 228 -8.87 -1.07 -0.23
CA VAL A 228 -8.55 0.30 0.23
C VAL A 228 -9.56 0.69 1.30
N THR A 229 -9.11 0.70 2.56
CA THR A 229 -10.02 0.78 3.73
C THR A 229 -10.24 2.18 4.27
N GLY A 230 -9.37 3.14 3.94
CA GLY A 230 -9.42 4.51 4.44
C GLY A 230 -9.88 5.52 3.39
N SER A 231 -9.03 5.82 2.40
CA SER A 231 -9.34 6.82 1.37
C SER A 231 -8.49 6.69 0.11
N ILE A 232 -9.04 7.12 -1.01
CA ILE A 232 -8.32 7.40 -2.26
C ILE A 232 -8.00 8.89 -2.30
N GLN A 233 -6.75 9.27 -2.60
CA GLN A 233 -6.33 10.67 -2.76
C GLN A 233 -5.49 10.82 -4.03
N GLY A 234 -5.69 11.91 -4.77
CA GLY A 234 -5.06 12.13 -6.06
C GLY A 234 -5.50 11.10 -7.11
N THR A 235 -4.60 10.70 -8.00
CA THR A 235 -4.90 9.73 -9.07
C THR A 235 -4.23 8.39 -8.80
N ASN A 236 -5.02 7.33 -8.67
CA ASN A 236 -4.51 6.00 -8.33
C ASN A 236 -4.89 4.97 -9.38
N HIS A 237 -4.07 3.93 -9.49
CA HIS A 237 -4.31 2.79 -10.37
C HIS A 237 -4.30 1.49 -9.57
N ILE A 238 -5.29 0.62 -9.76
CA ILE A 238 -5.29 -0.71 -9.18
C ILE A 238 -5.62 -1.73 -10.28
N GLN A 239 -4.67 -2.64 -10.52
CA GLN A 239 -4.87 -3.83 -11.32
C GLN A 239 -5.01 -5.04 -10.39
N GLY A 240 -6.08 -5.83 -10.52
CA GLY A 240 -6.30 -7.00 -9.66
C GLY A 240 -7.58 -7.78 -9.94
N GLN A 241 -7.72 -8.99 -9.37
CA GLN A 241 -8.90 -9.81 -9.64
C GLN A 241 -10.18 -9.20 -9.07
N SER A 242 -10.15 -8.74 -7.82
CA SER A 242 -11.24 -7.97 -7.25
C SER A 242 -10.73 -6.89 -6.30
N VAL A 243 -11.48 -5.79 -6.22
CA VAL A 243 -11.12 -4.60 -5.46
C VAL A 243 -12.30 -4.14 -4.63
N SER A 244 -12.06 -3.87 -3.35
CA SER A 244 -12.99 -3.13 -2.50
C SER A 244 -12.34 -1.85 -2.03
N ALA A 245 -12.89 -0.70 -2.43
CA ALA A 245 -12.30 0.60 -2.13
C ALA A 245 -13.36 1.62 -1.70
N SER A 246 -12.93 2.58 -0.87
CA SER A 246 -13.70 3.78 -0.57
C SER A 246 -12.87 5.03 -0.78
N PHE A 247 -13.44 6.04 -1.43
CA PHE A 247 -12.78 7.32 -1.62
C PHE A 247 -12.66 8.13 -0.33
N GLY A 248 -13.63 8.02 0.58
CA GLY A 248 -13.67 8.81 1.81
C GLY A 248 -13.85 10.32 1.55
N ASN A 249 -13.49 11.14 2.55
CA ASN A 249 -13.78 12.58 2.55
C ASN A 249 -12.52 13.45 2.49
N MET A 250 -11.32 12.85 2.39
CA MET A 250 -10.06 13.60 2.46
C MET A 250 -9.71 14.33 1.16
N ASP A 251 -10.19 13.84 0.02
CA ASP A 251 -9.93 14.44 -1.28
C ASP A 251 -11.22 14.46 -2.12
N SER A 252 -11.73 15.66 -2.36
CA SER A 252 -12.96 15.89 -3.09
C SER A 252 -12.82 15.70 -4.60
N ALA A 253 -11.62 15.53 -5.15
CA ALA A 253 -11.36 15.39 -6.58
C ALA A 253 -10.59 14.12 -6.94
N ALA A 254 -10.48 13.19 -6.00
CA ALA A 254 -9.76 11.94 -6.16
C ALA A 254 -10.26 11.11 -7.35
N LYS A 255 -9.33 10.40 -7.98
CA LYS A 255 -9.54 9.55 -9.16
C LYS A 255 -9.00 8.15 -8.93
N LEU A 256 -9.78 7.16 -9.34
CA LEU A 256 -9.38 5.75 -9.31
C LEU A 256 -9.53 5.13 -10.70
N ILE A 257 -8.46 4.58 -11.23
CA ILE A 257 -8.47 3.79 -12.46
C ILE A 257 -8.30 2.32 -12.07
N LEU A 258 -9.17 1.47 -12.58
CA LEU A 258 -9.21 0.04 -12.29
C LEU A 258 -8.95 -0.76 -13.55
N ASP A 259 -8.20 -1.84 -13.38
CA ASP A 259 -8.09 -2.93 -14.35
C ASP A 259 -8.38 -4.25 -13.64
N VAL A 260 -9.68 -4.54 -13.52
CA VAL A 260 -10.20 -5.66 -12.75
C VAL A 260 -10.86 -6.70 -13.65
N TRP A 261 -10.62 -8.00 -13.43
CA TRP A 261 -11.16 -9.08 -14.27
C TRP A 261 -12.11 -10.06 -13.57
N GLY A 262 -12.13 -10.08 -12.23
CA GLY A 262 -13.04 -10.91 -11.45
C GLY A 262 -14.35 -10.21 -11.08
N ALA A 263 -15.26 -10.97 -10.47
CA ALA A 263 -16.52 -10.44 -9.95
C ALA A 263 -16.41 -10.05 -8.47
N GLY A 264 -17.39 -9.29 -7.98
CA GLY A 264 -17.54 -8.97 -6.55
C GLY A 264 -16.81 -7.71 -6.08
N SER A 265 -16.21 -6.97 -7.00
CA SER A 265 -15.57 -5.70 -6.70
C SER A 265 -16.61 -4.64 -6.31
N ARG A 266 -16.27 -3.80 -5.32
CA ARG A 266 -17.17 -2.78 -4.79
C ARG A 266 -16.42 -1.48 -4.53
N ILE A 267 -16.89 -0.41 -5.16
CA ILE A 267 -16.31 0.93 -5.03
C ILE A 267 -17.36 1.86 -4.43
N ASN A 268 -17.06 2.40 -3.24
CA ASN A 268 -17.91 3.37 -2.58
C ASN A 268 -17.31 4.78 -2.78
N GLY A 269 -18.05 5.66 -3.43
CA GLY A 269 -17.78 7.09 -3.46
C GLY A 269 -17.84 7.69 -2.04
N GLY A 270 -17.25 8.86 -1.88
CA GLY A 270 -17.29 9.67 -0.67
C GLY A 270 -17.86 11.05 -0.96
N THR A 271 -17.30 12.07 -0.33
CA THR A 271 -17.73 13.46 -0.50
C THR A 271 -16.89 14.19 -1.56
N GLY A 272 -17.56 14.89 -2.47
CA GLY A 272 -16.96 15.70 -3.52
C GLY A 272 -17.28 15.21 -4.93
N SER A 273 -16.49 15.67 -5.88
CA SER A 273 -16.54 15.33 -7.30
C SER A 273 -15.46 14.29 -7.63
N GLN A 274 -15.69 13.06 -7.19
CA GLN A 274 -14.76 11.94 -7.32
C GLN A 274 -15.09 11.08 -8.56
N SER A 275 -14.09 10.40 -9.12
CA SER A 275 -14.30 9.58 -10.32
C SER A 275 -13.62 8.22 -10.27
N VAL A 276 -14.31 7.20 -10.75
CA VAL A 276 -13.76 5.87 -11.00
C VAL A 276 -13.95 5.46 -12.46
N THR A 277 -12.92 4.83 -13.04
CA THR A 277 -12.99 4.25 -14.38
C THR A 277 -12.44 2.83 -14.35
N GLN A 278 -13.27 1.89 -14.74
CA GLN A 278 -12.90 0.49 -14.92
C GLN A 278 -12.57 0.21 -16.38
N LYS A 279 -11.42 -0.41 -16.61
CA LYS A 279 -10.93 -0.79 -17.95
C LYS A 279 -10.97 -2.31 -18.18
N GLY A 280 -11.02 -3.09 -17.10
CA GLY A 280 -11.04 -4.53 -17.17
C GLY A 280 -12.44 -5.11 -17.47
N SER A 281 -12.51 -6.44 -17.50
CA SER A 281 -13.72 -7.21 -17.82
C SER A 281 -14.54 -7.66 -16.60
N GLY A 282 -14.05 -7.40 -15.40
CA GLY A 282 -14.70 -7.75 -14.14
C GLY A 282 -15.98 -6.96 -13.93
N ALA A 283 -16.95 -7.58 -13.25
CA ALA A 283 -18.21 -6.94 -12.85
C ALA A 283 -18.04 -6.22 -11.50
N LEU A 284 -18.38 -4.93 -11.47
CA LEU A 284 -18.22 -4.03 -10.34
C LEU A 284 -19.57 -3.51 -9.84
N THR A 285 -19.62 -3.23 -8.53
CA THR A 285 -20.67 -2.39 -7.95
C THR A 285 -20.09 -1.03 -7.57
N PHE A 286 -20.60 0.02 -8.20
CA PHE A 286 -20.27 1.42 -7.92
C PHE A 286 -21.38 2.04 -7.07
N ILE A 287 -21.03 2.73 -5.99
CA ILE A 287 -22.02 3.24 -5.02
C ILE A 287 -21.68 4.69 -4.68
N SER A 288 -22.56 5.64 -4.98
CA SER A 288 -22.39 7.02 -4.52
C SER A 288 -22.72 7.14 -3.03
N ALA A 289 -22.10 8.11 -2.33
CA ALA A 289 -22.36 8.32 -0.91
C ALA A 289 -23.69 9.07 -0.70
N ALA A 290 -24.51 8.61 0.24
CA ALA A 290 -25.88 9.13 0.44
C ALA A 290 -25.99 10.65 0.71
N ASN A 291 -24.95 11.27 1.25
CA ASN A 291 -24.93 12.70 1.58
C ASN A 291 -23.86 13.46 0.76
N ASN A 292 -23.49 12.96 -0.42
CA ASN A 292 -22.56 13.67 -1.29
C ASN A 292 -23.24 14.91 -1.89
N THR A 293 -22.66 16.09 -1.67
CA THR A 293 -23.08 17.34 -2.31
C THR A 293 -22.42 17.57 -3.66
N GLY A 294 -21.38 16.80 -3.99
CA GLY A 294 -20.76 16.75 -5.32
C GLY A 294 -21.38 15.65 -6.19
N ILE A 295 -20.64 15.22 -7.21
CA ILE A 295 -21.08 14.18 -8.15
C ILE A 295 -20.06 13.04 -8.16
N PHE A 296 -20.53 11.82 -7.92
CA PHE A 296 -19.68 10.64 -8.13
C PHE A 296 -19.78 10.21 -9.60
N THR A 297 -18.65 10.13 -10.30
CA THR A 297 -18.62 9.67 -11.70
C THR A 297 -18.06 8.26 -11.77
N ALA A 298 -18.80 7.32 -12.34
CA ALA A 298 -18.34 5.95 -12.53
C ALA A 298 -18.49 5.52 -14.00
N VAL A 299 -17.41 5.00 -14.54
CA VAL A 299 -17.36 4.37 -15.86
C VAL A 299 -17.07 2.89 -15.67
N GLY A 300 -18.04 2.06 -16.03
CA GLY A 300 -17.98 0.61 -16.04
C GLY A 300 -17.10 0.06 -17.17
N GLY A 301 -16.78 -1.23 -17.06
CA GLY A 301 -15.95 -1.96 -18.01
C GLY A 301 -16.80 -2.73 -19.03
N THR A 302 -16.36 -3.93 -19.37
CA THR A 302 -17.15 -4.86 -20.20
C THR A 302 -17.93 -5.89 -19.37
N GLY A 303 -17.74 -5.90 -18.05
CA GLY A 303 -18.51 -6.70 -17.09
C GLY A 303 -19.96 -6.22 -16.96
N GLY A 304 -20.78 -7.00 -16.26
CA GLY A 304 -22.16 -6.58 -15.93
C GLY A 304 -22.15 -5.74 -14.66
N ASP A 305 -22.02 -4.43 -14.82
CA ASP A 305 -21.81 -3.52 -13.71
C ASP A 305 -23.13 -3.09 -13.05
N THR A 306 -23.06 -2.76 -11.77
CA THR A 306 -24.16 -2.19 -10.99
C THR A 306 -23.78 -0.83 -10.48
N PHE A 307 -24.58 0.19 -10.81
CA PHE A 307 -24.43 1.55 -10.33
C PHE A 307 -25.54 1.83 -9.33
N LYS A 308 -25.20 2.30 -8.12
CA LYS A 308 -26.14 2.62 -7.05
C LYS A 308 -26.04 4.09 -6.69
N ALA A 309 -26.99 4.87 -7.15
CA ALA A 309 -27.05 6.31 -6.95
C ALA A 309 -27.85 6.66 -5.69
N TYR A 310 -27.18 6.73 -4.53
CA TYR A 310 -27.77 7.28 -3.30
C TYR A 310 -27.76 8.81 -3.25
N SER A 311 -26.92 9.42 -4.09
CA SER A 311 -26.81 10.84 -4.41
C SER A 311 -26.51 10.97 -5.91
N SER A 312 -26.51 12.20 -6.43
CA SER A 312 -26.18 12.49 -7.83
C SER A 312 -24.94 11.74 -8.32
N MET A 313 -25.13 11.00 -9.41
CA MET A 313 -24.13 10.13 -10.01
C MET A 313 -24.12 10.25 -11.53
N ASN A 314 -22.92 10.32 -12.11
CA ASN A 314 -22.72 10.15 -13.54
C ASN A 314 -22.28 8.71 -13.80
N MET A 315 -23.03 7.99 -14.63
CA MET A 315 -22.87 6.56 -14.86
C MET A 315 -22.67 6.29 -16.34
N THR A 316 -21.65 5.50 -16.67
CA THR A 316 -21.46 4.96 -18.03
C THR A 316 -21.26 3.46 -17.91
N GLY A 317 -22.18 2.66 -18.44
CA GLY A 317 -22.15 1.19 -18.26
C GLY A 317 -21.12 0.45 -19.11
N GLY A 318 -20.70 1.03 -20.24
CA GLY A 318 -19.86 0.35 -21.22
C GLY A 318 -20.65 -0.56 -22.17
N ALA A 319 -20.01 -1.00 -23.26
CA ALA A 319 -20.63 -1.78 -24.33
C ALA A 319 -20.60 -3.31 -24.11
N GLY A 320 -20.30 -3.74 -22.87
CA GLY A 320 -20.17 -5.15 -22.54
C GLY A 320 -21.48 -5.82 -22.12
N SER A 321 -21.43 -6.54 -21.01
CA SER A 321 -22.60 -7.21 -20.44
C SER A 321 -23.66 -6.20 -19.97
N ALA A 322 -24.87 -6.71 -19.73
CA ALA A 322 -25.98 -5.91 -19.21
C ALA A 322 -25.66 -5.30 -17.84
N ASN A 323 -25.96 -4.00 -17.70
CA ASN A 323 -25.73 -3.21 -16.50
C ASN A 323 -27.05 -2.92 -15.77
N THR A 324 -26.94 -2.70 -14.45
CA THR A 324 -28.04 -2.19 -13.63
C THR A 324 -27.73 -0.79 -13.15
N PHE A 325 -28.60 0.17 -13.46
CA PHE A 325 -28.54 1.55 -12.96
C PHE A 325 -29.63 1.73 -11.90
N ASP A 326 -29.28 1.58 -10.63
CA ASP A 326 -30.18 1.67 -9.48
C ASP A 326 -30.21 3.11 -8.95
N ILE A 327 -31.32 3.79 -9.24
CA ILE A 327 -31.63 5.15 -8.77
C ILE A 327 -32.38 5.01 -7.46
N ILE A 328 -31.81 5.53 -6.38
CA ILE A 328 -32.30 5.27 -5.03
C ILE A 328 -32.90 6.54 -4.46
N LYS A 329 -34.14 6.46 -3.95
CA LYS A 329 -34.79 7.60 -3.32
C LYS A 329 -33.99 8.09 -2.11
N SER A 330 -33.52 9.32 -2.19
CA SER A 330 -32.82 10.00 -1.11
C SER A 330 -33.65 11.18 -0.58
N ALA A 331 -33.34 11.62 0.64
CA ALA A 331 -33.98 12.81 1.21
C ALA A 331 -33.50 14.11 0.54
N ALA A 332 -32.29 14.13 -0.02
CA ALA A 332 -31.72 15.30 -0.68
C ALA A 332 -32.23 15.50 -2.12
N GLY A 333 -32.74 14.43 -2.75
CA GLY A 333 -32.89 14.39 -4.21
C GLY A 333 -31.56 14.08 -4.88
N ALA A 334 -31.61 13.70 -6.16
CA ALA A 334 -30.44 13.43 -6.97
C ALA A 334 -30.72 13.82 -8.42
N THR A 335 -29.68 14.29 -9.11
CA THR A 335 -29.71 14.49 -10.56
C THR A 335 -28.69 13.55 -11.15
N ASP A 336 -29.19 12.44 -11.65
CA ASP A 336 -28.38 11.35 -12.17
C ASP A 336 -28.25 11.45 -13.68
N THR A 337 -27.11 11.05 -14.20
CA THR A 337 -26.88 10.97 -15.65
C THR A 337 -26.43 9.57 -16.00
N ILE A 338 -27.11 8.94 -16.96
CA ILE A 338 -26.72 7.66 -17.53
C ILE A 338 -26.31 7.92 -18.98
N SER A 339 -25.07 7.56 -19.30
CA SER A 339 -24.54 7.53 -20.66
C SER A 339 -24.48 6.10 -21.15
N ASP A 340 -24.67 5.93 -22.46
CA ASP A 340 -24.60 4.64 -23.15
C ASP A 340 -25.61 3.60 -22.66
N PHE A 341 -26.78 4.04 -22.20
CA PHE A 341 -27.85 3.13 -21.76
C PHE A 341 -28.23 2.11 -22.84
N THR A 342 -28.20 2.50 -24.12
CA THR A 342 -28.54 1.62 -25.25
C THR A 342 -27.38 0.76 -25.75
N ALA A 343 -26.18 0.85 -25.13
CA ALA A 343 -25.03 0.06 -25.57
C ALA A 343 -25.18 -1.45 -25.29
N SER A 344 -26.10 -1.83 -24.39
CA SER A 344 -26.49 -3.23 -24.18
C SER A 344 -28.01 -3.33 -24.01
N ALA A 345 -28.64 -4.24 -24.76
CA ALA A 345 -30.09 -4.42 -24.74
C ALA A 345 -30.64 -4.92 -23.39
N GLY A 346 -29.76 -5.49 -22.54
CA GLY A 346 -30.12 -5.96 -21.20
C GLY A 346 -29.97 -4.91 -20.11
N ASN A 347 -29.56 -3.67 -20.43
CA ASN A 347 -29.44 -2.62 -19.45
C ASN A 347 -30.81 -2.31 -18.80
N ILE A 348 -30.82 -2.18 -17.47
CA ILE A 348 -32.02 -1.93 -16.67
C ILE A 348 -31.81 -0.70 -15.79
N ILE A 349 -32.85 0.12 -15.65
CA ILE A 349 -32.97 1.16 -14.64
C ILE A 349 -33.82 0.61 -13.49
N GLU A 350 -33.24 0.48 -12.31
CA GLU A 350 -33.99 0.15 -11.09
C GLU A 350 -34.34 1.44 -10.35
N LEU A 351 -35.61 1.60 -9.96
CA LEU A 351 -36.12 2.76 -9.24
C LEU A 351 -36.50 2.35 -7.81
N SER A 352 -35.50 2.36 -6.92
CA SER A 352 -35.62 1.81 -5.56
C SER A 352 -36.18 2.83 -4.56
N GLY A 353 -37.21 2.43 -3.80
CA GLY A 353 -37.71 3.19 -2.65
C GLY A 353 -38.67 4.34 -2.99
N PHE A 354 -39.03 4.49 -4.26
CA PHE A 354 -40.01 5.49 -4.71
C PHE A 354 -41.46 5.08 -4.46
N GLY A 355 -41.73 3.78 -4.27
CA GLY A 355 -43.09 3.27 -4.12
C GLY A 355 -43.92 3.44 -5.39
N LEU A 356 -43.27 3.39 -6.56
CA LEU A 356 -43.94 3.53 -7.84
C LEU A 356 -44.80 2.29 -8.12
N THR A 357 -45.83 2.51 -8.91
CA THR A 357 -46.62 1.48 -9.58
C THR A 357 -46.33 1.50 -11.08
N GLN A 358 -46.78 0.48 -11.80
CA GLN A 358 -46.69 0.49 -13.27
C GLN A 358 -47.40 1.69 -13.90
N THR A 359 -48.54 2.12 -13.34
CA THR A 359 -49.27 3.29 -13.80
C THR A 359 -48.47 4.58 -13.61
N THR A 360 -47.85 4.76 -12.45
CA THR A 360 -47.03 5.96 -12.20
C THR A 360 -45.75 5.96 -13.03
N LEU A 361 -45.14 4.79 -13.27
CA LEU A 361 -44.01 4.70 -14.21
C LEU A 361 -44.43 5.09 -15.63
N GLY A 362 -45.58 4.59 -16.11
CA GLY A 362 -46.15 5.00 -17.39
C GLY A 362 -46.31 6.51 -17.48
N SER A 363 -46.86 7.14 -16.44
CA SER A 363 -46.99 8.60 -16.38
C SER A 363 -45.64 9.34 -16.43
N ILE A 364 -44.58 8.80 -15.84
CA ILE A 364 -43.23 9.40 -15.91
C ILE A 364 -42.71 9.34 -17.34
N LEU A 365 -42.88 8.20 -18.02
CA LEU A 365 -42.43 8.01 -19.39
C LEU A 365 -43.21 8.90 -20.37
N ASP A 366 -44.54 9.02 -20.20
CA ASP A 366 -45.39 9.86 -21.05
C ASP A 366 -45.09 11.37 -20.93
N HIS A 367 -44.49 11.80 -19.81
CA HIS A 367 -44.12 13.20 -19.55
C HIS A 367 -42.60 13.42 -19.58
N ALA A 368 -41.84 12.47 -20.12
CA ALA A 368 -40.40 12.62 -20.30
C ALA A 368 -40.09 13.81 -21.23
N THR A 369 -39.05 14.58 -20.89
CA THR A 369 -38.59 15.69 -21.74
C THR A 369 -37.50 15.19 -22.67
N VAL A 370 -37.81 15.06 -23.96
CA VAL A 370 -36.85 14.61 -25.00
C VAL A 370 -36.23 15.83 -25.67
N SER A 371 -34.91 15.80 -25.85
CA SER A 371 -34.12 16.85 -26.49
C SER A 371 -32.97 16.27 -27.31
N GLY A 372 -32.23 17.11 -28.03
CA GLY A 372 -31.06 16.68 -28.79
C GLY A 372 -29.93 16.09 -27.93
N THR A 373 -29.91 16.34 -26.63
CA THR A 373 -28.91 15.79 -25.69
C THR A 373 -29.33 14.45 -25.08
N GLY A 374 -30.63 14.11 -25.13
CA GLY A 374 -31.15 12.90 -24.50
C GLY A 374 -32.58 13.06 -23.97
N THR A 375 -32.97 12.10 -23.15
CA THR A 375 -34.29 12.03 -22.51
C THR A 375 -34.16 12.26 -21.00
N LEU A 376 -34.85 13.27 -20.48
CA LEU A 376 -34.93 13.56 -19.05
C LEU A 376 -36.20 12.95 -18.45
N LEU A 377 -36.01 12.12 -17.42
CA LEU A 377 -37.06 11.54 -16.61
C LEU A 377 -37.14 12.26 -15.27
N GLN A 378 -38.31 12.79 -14.92
CA GLN A 378 -38.57 13.33 -13.59
C GLN A 378 -39.21 12.23 -12.74
N ILE A 379 -38.45 11.65 -11.79
CA ILE A 379 -38.90 10.48 -11.01
C ILE A 379 -39.85 10.90 -9.87
N ASP A 380 -39.48 11.94 -9.14
CA ASP A 380 -40.35 12.63 -8.18
C ASP A 380 -40.05 14.13 -8.17
N SER A 381 -40.52 14.90 -7.18
CA SER A 381 -40.28 16.35 -7.12
C SER A 381 -38.82 16.76 -6.87
N ARG A 382 -37.93 15.82 -6.54
CA ARG A 382 -36.53 16.08 -6.15
C ARG A 382 -35.51 15.22 -6.89
N THR A 383 -35.93 14.14 -7.53
CA THR A 383 -35.04 13.23 -8.27
C THR A 383 -35.35 13.24 -9.76
N SER A 384 -34.29 13.37 -10.57
CA SER A 384 -34.35 13.26 -12.02
C SER A 384 -33.20 12.44 -12.58
N VAL A 385 -33.42 11.85 -13.74
CA VAL A 385 -32.44 11.02 -14.45
C VAL A 385 -32.36 11.48 -15.90
N MET A 386 -31.18 11.91 -16.34
CA MET A 386 -30.89 12.19 -17.74
C MET A 386 -30.32 10.95 -18.42
N LEU A 387 -30.94 10.52 -19.50
CA LEU A 387 -30.48 9.45 -20.36
C LEU A 387 -29.86 10.06 -21.61
N ASN A 388 -28.53 10.18 -21.62
CA ASN A 388 -27.80 10.79 -22.71
C ASN A 388 -27.94 9.97 -24.00
N ASN A 389 -28.16 10.65 -25.12
CA ASN A 389 -28.30 10.04 -26.46
C ASN A 389 -29.44 9.01 -26.61
N VAL A 390 -30.35 8.93 -25.64
CA VAL A 390 -31.61 8.20 -25.77
C VAL A 390 -32.66 9.17 -26.31
N SER A 391 -33.23 8.86 -27.47
CA SER A 391 -34.22 9.69 -28.18
C SER A 391 -35.29 8.83 -28.85
N GLU A 392 -36.24 9.46 -29.55
CA GLU A 392 -37.40 8.81 -30.19
C GLU A 392 -37.04 7.60 -31.09
N ASN A 393 -35.82 7.54 -31.63
CA ASN A 393 -35.36 6.43 -32.47
C ASN A 393 -34.90 5.19 -31.69
N ASN A 394 -34.74 5.29 -30.36
CA ASN A 394 -34.42 4.19 -29.45
C ASN A 394 -35.28 4.32 -28.18
N PRO A 395 -36.62 4.10 -28.28
CA PRO A 395 -37.54 4.42 -27.21
C PRO A 395 -37.35 3.49 -26.01
N LEU A 396 -37.46 4.08 -24.82
CA LEU A 396 -37.53 3.35 -23.56
C LEU A 396 -38.80 2.47 -23.55
N GLN A 397 -38.66 1.25 -23.07
CA GLN A 397 -39.77 0.32 -22.86
C GLN A 397 -39.95 0.05 -21.36
N ILE A 398 -41.15 -0.34 -20.96
CA ILE A 398 -41.44 -0.74 -19.57
C ILE A 398 -40.48 -1.86 -19.11
N GLY A 399 -40.09 -2.76 -20.02
CA GLY A 399 -39.12 -3.82 -19.73
C GLY A 399 -37.70 -3.35 -19.39
N ASN A 400 -37.37 -2.08 -19.66
CA ASN A 400 -36.11 -1.46 -19.25
C ASN A 400 -36.10 -1.03 -17.78
N PHE A 401 -37.24 -1.13 -17.08
CA PHE A 401 -37.38 -0.65 -15.71
C PHE A 401 -37.73 -1.76 -14.75
N LYS A 402 -37.15 -1.67 -13.56
CA LYS A 402 -37.56 -2.42 -12.37
C LYS A 402 -37.99 -1.42 -11.29
N ILE A 403 -39.13 -1.71 -10.66
CA ILE A 403 -39.64 -0.90 -9.56
C ILE A 403 -39.53 -1.73 -8.28
N SER A 404 -38.95 -1.16 -7.21
CA SER A 404 -38.72 -1.85 -5.94
C SER A 404 -38.90 -0.99 -4.70
#